data_AF-A0A9E0BX95-F1
#
_entry.id   AF-A0A9E0BX95-F1
#
_cell.length_a   1.000
_cell.length_b   1.000
_cell.length_c   1.000
_cell.angle_alpha   90.00
_cell.angle_beta   90.00
_cell.angle_gamma   90.00
#
_symmetry.space_group_name_H-M   'P 1'
#
loop_
_entity.id
_entity.type
_entity.pdbx_description
1 polymer ?
#
loop_
_entity_poly.entity_id
_entity_poly.type
_entity_poly.pdbx_seq_one_letter_code
_entity_poly.pdbx_strand_id
1 'polypeptide(L)'
;MDLKPEELTERGYVELDRLDHQQLPPFIRQYLGRWNAYTVSYYIANLLALAGVVWVFLKVAPDTVPAVGDRFTRLSYGLALAFLLVPLHEYLHVLAYRSQGARQTSYGANLRKLYFMAIADRFVANEREFRIVALTPFVVITALLVLSLPFLNPAWQLTISGTLLTHTAMCSGDFGLLSFFAAHRKDGVVTFDDQPAGMTWFLGRKDSL
;
A
#
# COMPACT_ATOMS: atom_id res chain seq x y z
N MET A 1 -8.79 11.47 14.33
CA MET A 1 -10.05 11.45 15.09
C MET A 1 -9.64 11.05 16.49
N ASP A 2 -10.07 11.77 17.52
CA ASP A 2 -9.64 11.46 18.89
C ASP A 2 -10.73 10.68 19.61
N LEU A 3 -10.99 9.46 19.11
CA LEU A 3 -11.88 8.48 19.74
C LEU A 3 -11.09 7.25 20.11
N LYS A 4 -11.49 6.62 21.22
CA LYS A 4 -10.98 5.31 21.61
C LYS A 4 -11.92 4.20 21.13
N PRO A 5 -11.43 2.97 20.89
CA PRO A 5 -12.26 1.87 20.43
C PRO A 5 -13.46 1.56 21.35
N GLU A 6 -13.31 1.74 22.66
CA GLU A 6 -14.38 1.49 23.64
C GLU A 6 -15.57 2.45 23.50
N GLU A 7 -15.32 3.67 23.00
CA GLU A 7 -16.35 4.70 22.82
C GLU A 7 -17.18 4.50 21.54
N LEU A 8 -16.75 3.61 20.63
CA LEU A 8 -17.39 3.44 19.32
C LEU A 8 -18.81 2.89 19.46
N THR A 9 -19.00 1.84 20.26
CA THR A 9 -20.31 1.21 20.45
C THR A 9 -21.31 2.18 21.10
N GLU A 10 -20.86 2.96 22.10
CA GLU A 10 -21.68 3.98 22.76
C GLU A 10 -22.11 5.10 21.80
N ARG A 11 -21.28 5.37 20.77
CA ARG A 11 -21.57 6.34 19.70
C ARG A 11 -22.33 5.75 18.51
N GLY A 12 -22.85 4.53 18.66
CA GLY A 12 -23.70 3.89 17.66
C GLY A 12 -22.93 3.27 16.50
N TYR A 13 -21.64 2.98 16.65
CA TYR A 13 -20.90 2.17 15.68
C TYR A 13 -21.16 0.68 15.93
N VAL A 14 -21.25 -0.08 14.84
CA VAL A 14 -21.38 -1.53 14.83
C VAL A 14 -20.32 -2.15 13.92
N GLU A 15 -19.87 -3.36 14.27
CA GLU A 15 -18.92 -4.11 13.47
C GLU A 15 -19.49 -4.42 12.08
N LEU A 16 -18.73 -4.08 11.05
CA LEU A 16 -19.04 -4.41 9.66
C LEU A 16 -18.22 -5.60 9.18
N ASP A 17 -16.93 -5.59 9.51
CA ASP A 17 -15.96 -6.59 9.06
C ASP A 17 -14.76 -6.61 10.00
N ARG A 18 -13.95 -7.67 9.91
CA ARG A 18 -12.69 -7.79 10.64
C ARG A 18 -11.67 -8.53 9.80
N LEU A 19 -10.42 -8.10 9.92
CA LEU A 19 -9.31 -8.67 9.18
C LEU A 19 -8.31 -9.28 10.15
N ASP A 20 -8.11 -10.58 10.05
CA ASP A 20 -6.97 -11.25 10.66
C ASP A 20 -5.70 -10.76 9.94
N HIS A 21 -4.71 -10.28 10.69
CA HIS A 21 -3.44 -9.81 10.15
C HIS A 21 -2.73 -10.87 9.28
N GLN A 22 -3.09 -12.15 9.43
CA GLN A 22 -2.59 -13.27 8.64
C GLN A 22 -3.41 -13.58 7.37
N GLN A 23 -4.57 -12.96 7.16
CA GLN A 23 -5.53 -13.23 6.07
C GLN A 23 -5.81 -12.01 5.18
N LEU A 24 -4.80 -11.17 4.97
CA LEU A 24 -4.84 -10.06 4.01
C LEU A 24 -5.24 -10.45 2.57
N PRO A 25 -4.71 -11.54 1.95
CA PRO A 25 -4.92 -11.75 0.51
C PRO A 25 -6.39 -11.95 0.07
N PRO A 26 -7.23 -12.74 0.77
CA PRO A 26 -8.66 -12.83 0.45
C PRO A 26 -9.39 -11.49 0.50
N PHE A 27 -9.13 -10.70 1.54
CA PHE A 27 -9.72 -9.36 1.70
C PHE A 27 -9.34 -8.44 0.54
N ILE A 28 -8.04 -8.41 0.18
CA ILE A 28 -7.53 -7.59 -0.93
C ILE A 28 -8.21 -7.99 -2.25
N ARG A 29 -8.32 -9.29 -2.53
CA ARG A 29 -8.97 -9.77 -3.77
C ARG A 29 -10.43 -9.35 -3.87
N GLN A 30 -11.16 -9.40 -2.75
CA GLN A 30 -12.57 -8.99 -2.70
C GLN A 30 -12.74 -7.50 -3.03
N TYR A 31 -11.90 -6.62 -2.48
CA TYR A 31 -12.08 -5.18 -2.63
C TYR A 31 -11.35 -4.58 -3.82
N LEU A 32 -10.22 -5.13 -4.28
CA LEU A 32 -9.61 -4.71 -5.55
C LEU A 32 -10.46 -5.09 -6.78
N GLY A 33 -11.29 -6.13 -6.67
CA GLY A 33 -12.25 -6.49 -7.73
C GLY A 33 -13.42 -5.50 -7.87
N ARG A 34 -13.61 -4.58 -6.92
CA ARG A 34 -14.68 -3.56 -7.00
C ARG A 34 -14.20 -2.35 -7.79
N TRP A 35 -15.07 -1.81 -8.64
CA TRP A 35 -14.75 -0.62 -9.44
C TRP A 35 -15.01 0.66 -8.65
N ASN A 36 -13.95 1.38 -8.32
CA ASN A 36 -14.02 2.73 -7.75
C ASN A 36 -12.73 3.50 -8.08
N ALA A 37 -12.66 4.77 -7.65
CA ALA A 37 -11.51 5.62 -7.96
C ALA A 37 -10.17 5.03 -7.49
N TYR A 38 -10.13 4.36 -6.34
CA TYR A 38 -8.89 3.79 -5.80
C TYR A 38 -8.43 2.60 -6.64
N THR A 39 -9.32 1.65 -6.94
CA THR A 39 -8.95 0.48 -7.77
C THR A 39 -8.57 0.89 -9.19
N VAL A 40 -9.31 1.82 -9.80
CA VAL A 40 -8.98 2.37 -11.11
C VAL A 40 -7.61 3.05 -11.09
N SER A 41 -7.33 3.88 -10.08
CA SER A 41 -6.03 4.56 -9.97
C SER A 41 -4.87 3.58 -9.77
N TYR A 42 -5.06 2.50 -9.00
CA TYR A 42 -4.08 1.43 -8.82
C TYR A 42 -3.75 0.73 -10.14
N TYR A 43 -4.77 0.34 -10.92
CA TYR A 43 -4.56 -0.33 -12.20
C TYR A 43 -3.93 0.60 -13.23
N ILE A 44 -4.33 1.87 -13.29
CA ILE A 44 -3.69 2.87 -14.15
C ILE A 44 -2.21 3.04 -13.78
N ALA A 45 -1.89 3.16 -12.48
CA ALA A 45 -0.50 3.30 -12.03
C ALA A 45 0.36 2.10 -12.42
N ASN A 46 -0.15 0.87 -12.22
CA ASN A 46 0.56 -0.36 -12.61
C ASN A 46 0.72 -0.45 -14.14
N LEU A 47 -0.30 -0.07 -14.91
CA LEU A 47 -0.23 -0.04 -16.37
C LEU A 47 0.81 0.98 -16.87
N LEU A 48 0.85 2.16 -16.28
CA LEU A 48 1.86 3.18 -16.59
C LEU A 48 3.27 2.72 -16.22
N ALA A 49 3.44 2.09 -15.06
CA ALA A 49 4.73 1.52 -14.65
C ALA A 49 5.18 0.42 -15.61
N LEU A 50 4.28 -0.47 -16.02
CA LEU A 50 4.54 -1.53 -16.99
C LEU A 50 4.91 -0.95 -18.36
N ALA A 51 4.16 0.03 -18.85
CA ALA A 51 4.46 0.74 -20.09
C ALA A 51 5.84 1.42 -20.02
N GLY A 52 6.17 2.01 -18.87
CA GLY A 52 7.49 2.57 -18.60
C GLY A 52 8.61 1.53 -18.68
N VAL A 53 8.44 0.36 -18.07
CA VAL A 53 9.39 -0.76 -18.19
C VAL A 53 9.59 -1.15 -19.64
N VAL A 54 8.49 -1.37 -20.38
CA VAL A 54 8.55 -1.75 -21.81
C VAL A 54 9.28 -0.69 -22.62
N TRP A 55 8.97 0.58 -22.40
CA TRP A 55 9.62 1.69 -23.11
C TRP A 55 11.13 1.74 -22.84
N VAL A 56 11.57 1.65 -21.58
CA VAL A 56 13.00 1.63 -21.24
C VAL A 56 13.66 0.37 -21.84
N PHE A 57 13.00 -0.79 -21.74
CA PHE A 57 13.49 -2.06 -22.28
C PHE A 57 13.77 -2.00 -23.78
N LEU A 58 12.91 -1.34 -24.55
CA LEU A 58 13.10 -1.16 -25.98
C LEU A 58 14.12 -0.07 -26.32
N LYS A 59 14.18 1.01 -25.53
CA LYS A 59 15.09 2.15 -25.75
C LYS A 59 16.56 1.82 -25.46
N VAL A 60 16.84 0.94 -24.50
CA VAL A 60 18.21 0.61 -24.08
C VAL A 60 19.00 0.09 -25.28
N ALA A 61 20.01 0.86 -25.69
CA ALA A 61 20.85 0.55 -26.83
C ALA A 61 21.65 -0.73 -26.56
N PRO A 62 21.83 -1.62 -27.56
CA PRO A 62 22.67 -2.81 -27.43
C PRO A 62 24.06 -2.50 -26.89
N ASP A 63 24.67 -1.38 -27.28
CA ASP A 63 26.01 -1.00 -26.81
C ASP A 63 26.10 -0.72 -25.30
N THR A 64 24.96 -0.43 -24.64
CA THR A 64 24.89 -0.19 -23.19
C THR A 64 24.55 -1.44 -22.38
N VAL A 65 23.68 -2.30 -22.91
CA VAL A 65 23.33 -3.61 -22.34
C VAL A 65 23.22 -4.61 -23.50
N PRO A 66 24.34 -5.26 -23.87
CA PRO A 66 24.46 -6.03 -25.11
C PRO A 66 23.56 -7.27 -25.14
N ALA A 67 23.53 -8.03 -24.04
CA ALA A 67 22.71 -9.22 -23.98
C ALA A 67 21.29 -8.88 -23.50
N VAL A 68 20.29 -9.44 -24.17
CA VAL A 68 18.88 -9.37 -23.70
C VAL A 68 18.74 -10.00 -22.31
N GLY A 69 19.50 -11.06 -22.03
CA GLY A 69 19.57 -11.68 -20.70
C GLY A 69 19.97 -10.69 -19.60
N ASP A 70 20.91 -9.79 -19.88
CA ASP A 70 21.35 -8.79 -18.90
C ASP A 70 20.24 -7.77 -18.61
N ARG A 71 19.37 -7.47 -19.57
CA ARG A 71 18.19 -6.60 -19.35
C ARG A 71 17.24 -7.24 -18.34
N PHE A 72 16.97 -8.54 -18.48
CA PHE A 72 16.19 -9.28 -17.48
C PHE A 72 16.88 -9.34 -16.12
N THR A 73 18.20 -9.48 -16.08
CA THR A 73 18.98 -9.39 -14.84
C THR A 73 18.78 -8.03 -14.15
N ARG A 74 18.77 -6.92 -14.90
CA ARG A 74 18.48 -5.58 -14.35
C ARG A 74 17.06 -5.49 -13.79
N LEU A 75 16.07 -6.05 -14.47
CA LEU A 75 14.70 -6.12 -13.95
C LEU A 75 14.61 -6.94 -12.66
N SER A 76 15.35 -8.06 -12.57
CA SER A 76 15.46 -8.86 -11.34
C SER A 76 16.12 -8.10 -10.18
N TYR A 77 17.12 -7.26 -10.45
CA TYR A 77 17.62 -6.32 -9.44
C TYR A 77 16.56 -5.31 -9.02
N GLY A 78 15.72 -4.88 -9.97
CA GLY A 78 14.58 -4.00 -9.69
C GLY A 78 13.60 -4.63 -8.69
N LEU A 79 13.26 -5.91 -8.91
CA LEU A 79 12.44 -6.72 -8.01
C LEU A 79 13.10 -6.81 -6.61
N ALA A 80 14.37 -7.17 -6.55
CA ALA A 80 15.10 -7.28 -5.28
C ALA A 80 15.14 -5.95 -4.51
N LEU A 81 15.38 -4.83 -5.22
CA LEU A 81 15.37 -3.50 -4.61
C LEU A 81 13.98 -3.13 -4.09
N ALA A 82 12.89 -3.51 -4.78
CA ALA A 82 11.54 -3.28 -4.28
C ALA A 82 11.26 -4.01 -2.96
N PHE A 83 11.73 -5.25 -2.80
CA PHE A 83 11.65 -5.94 -1.51
C PHE A 83 12.43 -5.22 -0.40
N LEU A 84 13.59 -4.64 -0.73
CA LEU A 84 14.35 -3.80 0.22
C LEU A 84 13.63 -2.49 0.56
N LEU A 85 12.72 -2.01 -0.28
CA LEU A 85 11.89 -0.85 0.01
C LEU A 85 10.70 -1.18 0.92
N VAL A 86 10.36 -2.44 1.17
CA VAL A 86 9.21 -2.80 2.02
C VAL A 86 9.37 -2.28 3.46
N PRO A 87 10.52 -2.43 4.14
CA PRO A 87 10.71 -1.80 5.46
C PRO A 87 10.55 -0.27 5.42
N LEU A 88 11.00 0.40 4.35
CA LEU A 88 10.81 1.83 4.17
C LEU A 88 9.33 2.18 3.93
N HIS A 89 8.59 1.35 3.20
CA HIS A 89 7.16 1.48 2.97
C HIS A 89 6.39 1.46 4.30
N GLU A 90 6.64 0.45 5.13
CA GLU A 90 6.00 0.37 6.45
C GLU A 90 6.43 1.49 7.39
N TYR A 91 7.69 1.94 7.29
CA TYR A 91 8.14 3.11 8.05
C TYR A 91 7.37 4.37 7.69
N LEU A 92 7.09 4.58 6.40
CA LEU A 92 6.28 5.71 5.92
C LEU A 92 4.83 5.61 6.40
N HIS A 93 4.25 4.41 6.48
CA HIS A 93 2.94 4.20 7.11
C HIS A 93 2.95 4.61 8.58
N VAL A 94 3.98 4.22 9.35
CA VAL A 94 4.11 4.63 10.76
C VAL A 94 4.24 6.14 10.90
N LEU A 95 5.05 6.79 10.06
CA LEU A 95 5.16 8.25 10.06
C LEU A 95 3.81 8.92 9.74
N ALA A 96 3.08 8.37 8.77
CA ALA A 96 1.76 8.87 8.42
C ALA A 96 0.78 8.69 9.59
N TYR A 97 0.74 7.54 10.24
CA TYR A 97 -0.08 7.32 11.44
C TYR A 97 0.24 8.32 12.56
N ARG A 98 1.53 8.56 12.84
CA ARG A 98 1.95 9.56 13.83
C ARG A 98 1.52 10.98 13.45
N SER A 99 1.57 11.32 12.16
CA SER A 99 1.06 12.61 11.66
C SER A 99 -0.46 12.76 11.83
N GLN A 100 -1.20 11.64 11.88
CA GLN A 100 -2.63 11.61 12.15
C GLN A 100 -2.98 11.57 13.65
N GLY A 101 -1.98 11.51 14.54
CA GLY A 101 -2.14 11.52 15.99
C GLY A 101 -1.97 10.17 16.69
N ALA A 102 -1.61 9.11 15.96
CA ALA A 102 -1.33 7.82 16.58
C ALA A 102 -0.10 7.89 17.51
N ARG A 103 -0.27 7.52 18.77
CA ARG A 103 0.81 7.57 19.79
C ARG A 103 1.56 6.26 19.91
N GLN A 104 0.88 5.14 19.72
CA GLN A 104 1.43 3.79 19.85
C GLN A 104 1.47 3.14 18.47
N THR A 105 2.64 3.17 17.85
CA THR A 105 2.87 2.58 16.54
C THR A 105 3.96 1.52 16.64
N SER A 106 3.73 0.36 16.07
CA SER A 106 4.68 -0.76 16.05
C SER A 106 4.77 -1.36 14.65
N TYR A 107 5.69 -2.31 14.46
CA TYR A 107 5.84 -3.04 13.20
C TYR A 107 5.53 -4.51 13.44
N GLY A 108 4.69 -5.08 12.59
CA GLY A 108 4.49 -6.52 12.44
C GLY A 108 5.22 -7.03 11.20
N ALA A 109 5.78 -8.24 11.28
CA ALA A 109 6.34 -8.90 10.12
C ALA A 109 6.15 -10.42 10.23
N ASN A 110 5.80 -11.05 9.12
CA ASN A 110 5.75 -12.51 9.01
C ASN A 110 6.51 -12.94 7.75
N LEU A 111 7.78 -13.27 7.94
CA LEU A 111 8.68 -13.69 6.85
C LEU A 111 8.22 -14.97 6.13
N ARG A 112 7.47 -15.86 6.81
CA ARG A 112 6.94 -17.08 6.17
C ARG A 112 5.86 -16.76 5.14
N LYS A 113 5.09 -15.70 5.38
CA LYS A 113 4.02 -15.22 4.50
C LYS A 113 4.41 -13.94 3.74
N LEU A 114 5.66 -13.48 3.89
CA LEU A 114 6.25 -12.29 3.27
C LEU A 114 5.40 -11.02 3.35
N TYR A 115 4.69 -10.80 4.46
CA TYR A 115 4.03 -9.52 4.72
C TYR A 115 4.68 -8.78 5.89
N PHE A 116 4.74 -7.47 5.75
CA PHE A 116 5.13 -6.52 6.77
C PHE A 116 3.93 -5.58 6.97
N MET A 117 3.77 -5.06 8.19
CA MET A 117 2.61 -4.25 8.53
C MET A 117 2.99 -3.20 9.56
N ALA A 118 2.68 -1.94 9.28
CA ALA A 118 2.61 -0.89 10.27
C ALA A 118 1.33 -1.04 11.10
N ILE A 119 1.47 -1.14 12.42
CA ILE A 119 0.35 -1.30 13.35
C ILE A 119 0.22 -0.01 14.16
N ALA A 120 -1.00 0.55 14.22
CA ALA A 120 -1.32 1.68 15.08
C ALA A 120 -2.31 1.22 16.16
N ASP A 121 -1.77 0.68 17.25
CA ASP A 121 -2.56 -0.02 18.26
C ASP A 121 -3.60 0.92 18.89
N ARG A 122 -4.87 0.47 18.86
CA ARG A 122 -6.04 1.18 19.39
C ARG A 122 -6.30 2.56 18.76
N PHE A 123 -5.60 2.95 17.71
CA PHE A 123 -5.83 4.23 17.02
C PHE A 123 -7.03 4.11 16.09
N VAL A 124 -8.10 4.86 16.37
CA VAL A 124 -9.29 4.91 15.52
C VAL A 124 -9.05 5.86 14.35
N ALA A 125 -8.90 5.29 13.16
CA ALA A 125 -8.76 6.02 11.91
C ALA A 125 -10.07 6.05 11.13
N ASN A 126 -10.53 7.25 10.77
CA ASN A 126 -11.60 7.41 9.76
C ASN A 126 -11.04 7.31 8.34
N GLU A 127 -11.92 7.32 7.33
CA GLU A 127 -11.51 7.27 5.91
C GLU A 127 -10.44 8.33 5.56
N ARG A 128 -10.57 9.57 6.06
CA ARG A 128 -9.66 10.65 5.69
C ARG A 128 -8.26 10.40 6.24
N GLU A 129 -8.16 10.02 7.50
CA GLU A 129 -6.90 9.68 8.17
C GLU A 129 -6.27 8.45 7.54
N PHE A 130 -7.05 7.39 7.38
CA PHE A 130 -6.59 6.16 6.76
C PHE A 130 -6.12 6.37 5.32
N ARG A 131 -6.80 7.25 4.55
CA ARG A 131 -6.34 7.63 3.20
C ARG A 131 -4.97 8.28 3.19
N ILE A 132 -4.66 9.13 4.17
CA ILE A 132 -3.33 9.73 4.27
C ILE A 132 -2.31 8.64 4.55
N VAL A 133 -2.60 7.74 5.50
CA VAL A 133 -1.73 6.61 5.82
C VAL A 133 -1.48 5.74 4.60
N ALA A 134 -2.54 5.16 4.04
CA ALA A 134 -2.49 4.22 2.93
C ALA A 134 -1.77 4.78 1.68
N LEU A 135 -1.96 6.05 1.36
CA LEU A 135 -1.38 6.65 0.15
C LEU A 135 0.05 7.19 0.34
N THR A 136 0.49 7.46 1.58
CA THR A 136 1.79 8.12 1.81
C THR A 136 2.97 7.33 1.23
N PRO A 137 3.12 6.02 1.49
CA PRO A 137 4.25 5.28 0.93
C PRO A 137 4.22 5.22 -0.58
N PHE A 138 3.05 4.95 -1.16
CA PHE A 138 2.86 4.91 -2.61
C PHE A 138 3.28 6.22 -3.26
N VAL A 139 2.78 7.36 -2.78
CA VAL A 139 3.08 8.69 -3.35
C VAL A 139 4.55 9.03 -3.20
N VAL A 140 5.12 8.87 -2.00
CA VAL A 140 6.50 9.28 -1.71
C VAL A 140 7.50 8.42 -2.48
N ILE A 141 7.39 7.08 -2.39
CA ILE A 141 8.35 6.17 -3.04
C ILE A 141 8.21 6.25 -4.57
N THR A 142 6.98 6.25 -5.10
CA THR A 142 6.74 6.38 -6.55
C THR A 142 7.29 7.69 -7.08
N ALA A 143 7.05 8.82 -6.40
CA ALA A 143 7.59 10.11 -6.83
C ALA A 143 9.12 10.10 -6.86
N LEU A 144 9.79 9.58 -5.82
CA LEU A 144 11.25 9.49 -5.78
C LEU A 144 11.82 8.62 -6.90
N LEU A 145 11.21 7.45 -7.17
CA LEU A 145 11.63 6.56 -8.24
C LEU A 145 11.45 7.24 -9.61
N VAL A 146 10.28 7.82 -9.88
CA VAL A 146 9.99 8.50 -11.16
C VAL A 146 10.92 9.70 -11.37
N LEU A 147 11.09 10.56 -10.36
CA LEU A 147 11.95 11.74 -10.43
C LEU A 147 13.42 11.37 -10.60
N SER A 148 13.86 10.18 -10.16
CA SER A 148 15.24 9.73 -10.36
C SER A 148 15.55 9.30 -11.79
N LEU A 149 14.57 8.80 -12.55
CA LEU A 149 14.78 8.18 -13.87
C LEU A 149 15.58 9.04 -14.87
N PRO A 150 15.31 10.35 -15.03
CA PRO A 150 16.04 11.19 -15.99
C PRO A 150 17.53 11.34 -15.67
N PHE A 151 17.94 11.12 -14.42
CA PHE A 151 19.31 11.31 -13.94
C PHE A 151 20.14 10.02 -13.96
N LEU A 152 19.54 8.90 -14.36
CA LEU A 152 20.18 7.58 -14.36
C LEU A 152 20.63 7.19 -15.77
N ASN A 153 21.70 6.37 -15.84
CA ASN A 153 22.08 5.75 -17.09
C ASN A 153 21.05 4.66 -17.52
N PRO A 154 21.02 4.25 -18.80
CA PRO A 154 20.01 3.31 -19.31
C PRO A 154 19.93 1.98 -18.55
N ALA A 155 21.05 1.45 -18.04
CA ALA A 155 21.06 0.21 -17.28
C ALA A 155 20.36 0.37 -15.91
N TRP A 156 20.58 1.49 -15.22
CA TRP A 156 19.89 1.80 -13.96
C TRP A 156 18.43 2.22 -14.17
N GLN A 157 18.10 2.85 -15.30
CA GLN A 157 16.71 3.11 -15.67
C GLN A 157 15.90 1.81 -15.73
N LEU A 158 16.47 0.72 -16.26
CA LEU A 158 15.82 -0.60 -16.24
C LEU A 158 15.57 -1.08 -14.81
N THR A 159 16.60 -1.08 -13.96
CA THR A 159 16.46 -1.48 -12.55
C THR A 159 15.37 -0.67 -11.85
N ILE A 160 15.40 0.66 -11.95
CA ILE A 160 14.44 1.54 -11.27
C ILE A 160 13.03 1.42 -11.86
N SER A 161 12.88 1.23 -13.17
CA SER A 161 11.57 0.96 -13.77
C SER A 161 10.99 -0.38 -13.26
N GLY A 162 11.82 -1.41 -13.12
CA GLY A 162 11.44 -2.68 -12.50
C GLY A 162 11.05 -2.51 -11.04
N THR A 163 11.83 -1.75 -10.26
CA THR A 163 11.50 -1.40 -8.87
C THR A 163 10.16 -0.66 -8.77
N LEU A 164 9.93 0.31 -9.65
CA LEU A 164 8.67 1.07 -9.72
C LEU A 164 7.48 0.15 -9.99
N LEU A 165 7.58 -0.75 -10.97
CA LEU A 165 6.54 -1.71 -11.27
C LEU A 165 6.26 -2.65 -10.09
N THR A 166 7.31 -3.22 -9.47
CA THR A 166 7.13 -4.11 -8.31
C THR A 166 6.56 -3.37 -7.10
N HIS A 167 7.07 -2.18 -6.77
CA HIS A 167 6.57 -1.38 -5.65
C HIS A 167 5.08 -1.03 -5.83
N THR A 168 4.71 -0.50 -7.00
CA THR A 168 3.32 -0.16 -7.31
C THR A 168 2.39 -1.38 -7.26
N ALA A 169 2.86 -2.55 -7.68
CA ALA A 169 2.10 -3.81 -7.54
C ALA A 169 1.91 -4.23 -6.07
N MET A 170 2.97 -4.14 -5.25
CA MET A 170 2.93 -4.47 -3.82
C MET A 170 2.02 -3.56 -2.99
N CYS A 171 1.75 -2.33 -3.45
CA CYS A 171 0.78 -1.42 -2.82
C CYS A 171 -0.70 -1.87 -2.95
N SER A 172 -0.96 -3.03 -3.57
CA SER A 172 -2.30 -3.61 -3.72
C SER A 172 -3.09 -3.69 -2.40
N GLY A 173 -2.42 -3.98 -1.28
CA GLY A 173 -3.06 -4.03 0.04
C GLY A 173 -3.65 -2.69 0.47
N ASP A 174 -2.86 -1.62 0.35
CA ASP A 174 -3.26 -0.26 0.71
C ASP A 174 -4.47 0.20 -0.12
N PHE A 175 -4.42 -0.02 -1.44
CA PHE A 175 -5.53 0.32 -2.34
C PHE A 175 -6.76 -0.58 -2.14
N GLY A 176 -6.57 -1.84 -1.75
CA GLY A 176 -7.66 -2.75 -1.37
C GLY A 176 -8.41 -2.25 -0.15
N LEU A 177 -7.70 -1.80 0.89
CA LEU A 177 -8.30 -1.19 2.08
C LEU A 177 -8.98 0.15 1.75
N LEU A 178 -8.39 0.99 0.91
CA LEU A 178 -9.08 2.22 0.45
C LEU A 178 -10.34 1.92 -0.36
N SER A 179 -10.32 0.87 -1.17
CA SER A 179 -11.49 0.38 -1.88
C SER A 179 -12.59 -0.11 -0.92
N PHE A 180 -12.23 -0.76 0.19
CA PHE A 180 -13.17 -1.08 1.27
C PHE A 180 -13.86 0.16 1.83
N PHE A 181 -13.09 1.19 2.19
CA PHE A 181 -13.65 2.46 2.67
C PHE A 181 -14.55 3.12 1.61
N ALA A 182 -14.17 3.09 0.34
CA ALA A 182 -15.00 3.63 -0.74
C ALA A 182 -16.33 2.87 -0.89
N ALA A 183 -16.31 1.55 -0.77
CA ALA A 183 -17.49 0.71 -0.86
C ALA A 183 -18.49 0.96 0.28
N HIS A 184 -17.99 1.30 1.47
CA HIS A 184 -18.78 1.55 2.68
C HIS A 184 -18.80 3.04 3.07
N ARG A 185 -18.59 3.95 2.10
CA ARG A 185 -18.49 5.40 2.38
C ARG A 185 -19.72 5.94 3.13
N LYS A 186 -20.90 5.41 2.83
CA LYS A 186 -22.17 5.82 3.45
C LYS A 186 -22.26 5.42 4.93
N ASP A 187 -21.48 4.43 5.32
CA ASP A 187 -21.52 3.84 6.67
C ASP A 187 -20.62 4.59 7.65
N GLY A 188 -19.91 5.63 7.18
CA GLY A 188 -19.04 6.45 8.02
C GLY A 188 -17.94 5.63 8.70
N VAL A 189 -17.36 4.70 7.93
CA VAL A 189 -16.46 3.66 8.46
C VAL A 189 -15.27 4.22 9.21
N VAL A 190 -14.95 3.55 10.31
CA VAL A 190 -13.71 3.70 11.07
C VAL A 190 -13.01 2.35 11.19
N THR A 191 -11.70 2.39 11.35
CA THR A 191 -10.86 1.21 11.58
C THR A 191 -9.94 1.41 12.76
N PHE A 192 -9.59 0.33 13.45
CA PHE A 192 -8.48 0.32 14.40
C PHE A 192 -7.82 -1.06 14.45
N ASP A 193 -6.53 -1.08 14.77
CA ASP A 193 -5.80 -2.31 15.03
C ASP A 193 -5.90 -2.69 16.51
N ASP A 194 -6.07 -3.99 16.77
CA ASP A 194 -5.94 -4.60 18.08
C ASP A 194 -4.72 -5.52 18.04
N GLN A 195 -3.57 -4.99 18.48
CA GLN A 195 -2.30 -5.69 18.41
C GLN A 195 -2.29 -6.97 19.27
N PRO A 196 -2.82 -7.00 20.52
CA PRO A 196 -2.94 -8.23 21.29
C PRO A 196 -3.80 -9.31 20.61
N ALA A 197 -4.88 -8.91 19.94
CA ALA A 197 -5.76 -9.85 19.24
C ALA A 197 -5.21 -10.29 17.87
N GLY A 198 -4.29 -9.53 17.27
CA GLY A 198 -3.80 -9.77 15.91
C GLY A 198 -4.85 -9.49 14.82
N MET A 199 -5.74 -8.53 15.09
CA MET A 199 -6.90 -8.23 14.26
C MET A 199 -6.98 -6.74 13.94
N THR A 200 -7.50 -6.41 12.77
CA THR A 200 -7.99 -5.07 12.43
C THR A 200 -9.52 -5.11 12.38
N TRP A 201 -10.18 -4.16 13.03
CA TRP A 201 -11.64 -4.08 13.10
C TRP A 201 -12.15 -2.94 12.25
N PHE A 202 -13.23 -3.18 11.49
CA PHE A 202 -13.92 -2.17 10.71
C PHE A 202 -15.34 -1.98 11.24
N LEU A 203 -15.69 -0.76 11.60
CA LEU A 203 -16.98 -0.41 12.17
C LEU A 203 -17.65 0.71 11.39
N GLY A 204 -18.98 0.68 11.29
CA GLY A 204 -19.81 1.70 10.64
C GLY A 204 -20.94 2.16 11.54
N ARG A 205 -21.56 3.30 11.22
CA ARG A 205 -22.67 3.87 12.00
C ARG A 205 -23.96 3.09 11.75
N LYS A 206 -24.64 2.71 12.83
CA LYS A 206 -25.90 1.96 12.83
C LYS A 206 -27.02 2.63 12.03
N ASP A 207 -27.04 3.96 11.98
CA ASP A 207 -28.05 4.74 11.25
C ASP A 207 -27.88 4.66 9.71
N SER A 208 -26.78 4.09 9.23
CA SER A 208 -26.43 3.96 7.81
C SER A 208 -26.66 2.55 7.24
N LEU A 209 -26.96 1.56 8.10
CA LEU A 209 -27.23 0.15 7.75
C LEU A 209 -28.73 -0.10 7.57
#